data_AF-A0A1B0DKW5-F1
#
_entry.id   AF-A0A1B0DKW5-F1
#
_cell.length_a   1.000
_cell.length_b   1.000
_cell.length_c   1.000
_cell.angle_alpha   90.00
_cell.angle_beta   90.00
_cell.angle_gamma   90.00
#
_symmetry.space_group_name_H-M   'P 1'
#
loop_
_entity.id
_entity.type
_entity.pdbx_description
1 polymer ?
#
loop_
_entity_poly.entity_id
_entity_poly.type
_entity_poly.pdbx_seq_one_letter_code
_entity_poly.pdbx_strand_id
1 'polypeptide(L)'
;MPVEHVPQIVLLTFDDSVNDLNKQLYMDLFEKGRVNPNGCPITATFYVSHEWTDYSQVQNLYADGHEMASHTVSHSFGEQFSQKKWTREVAGQREILAAYGGVKLEDVRGMRAPFLSIGGNKMFKMLYDSNFTYDSSMPVYENRPPSWPYTLDYKIFHDCMIPPCPTKSYPGVWEVPMVMWQDLNGGRCSMGDACANPPDAEGVVKMLMKNFERHYTTNRAPFGLYYHAAWFTQPHHKEGFIAFLDAINAMKDVWIVTNWQALQWVRDPTPISRLNSFQPFQCNYAGRPKRCNNPKVCNLWHKSGVRYMRTCQPCPDIYPWTGKSGIRSSRVDNDIEE
;
A
#
# COMPACT_ATOMS: atom_id res chain seq x y z
N MET A 1 -25.09 1.76 -8.50
CA MET A 1 -24.93 0.70 -9.52
C MET A 1 -25.42 -0.60 -8.91
N PRO A 2 -26.21 -1.43 -9.61
CA PRO A 2 -26.55 -2.77 -9.12
C PRO A 2 -25.30 -3.61 -8.85
N VAL A 3 -25.31 -4.42 -7.79
CA VAL A 3 -24.11 -5.13 -7.29
C VAL A 3 -23.53 -6.06 -8.34
N GLU A 4 -24.39 -6.73 -9.12
CA GLU A 4 -24.02 -7.63 -10.21
C GLU A 4 -23.23 -6.95 -11.35
N HIS A 5 -23.28 -5.62 -11.43
CA HIS A 5 -22.49 -4.84 -12.39
C HIS A 5 -21.20 -4.26 -11.81
N VAL A 6 -21.00 -4.37 -10.49
CA VAL A 6 -19.81 -3.88 -9.78
C VAL A 6 -18.72 -4.94 -9.83
N PRO A 7 -17.49 -4.66 -10.30
CA PRO A 7 -16.39 -5.61 -10.19
C PRO A 7 -16.04 -5.87 -8.73
N GLN A 8 -15.63 -7.09 -8.39
CA GLN A 8 -14.98 -7.30 -7.11
C GLN A 8 -13.53 -6.84 -7.21
N ILE A 9 -13.25 -5.70 -6.59
CA ILE A 9 -11.88 -5.17 -6.48
C ILE A 9 -11.17 -5.87 -5.32
N VAL A 10 -9.94 -6.29 -5.54
CA VAL A 10 -9.06 -6.88 -4.53
C VAL A 10 -7.78 -6.04 -4.45
N LEU A 11 -7.42 -5.63 -3.24
CA LEU A 11 -6.29 -4.75 -2.96
C LEU A 11 -5.19 -5.55 -2.24
N LEU A 12 -4.20 -6.03 -3.00
CA LEU A 12 -3.03 -6.68 -2.42
C LEU A 12 -2.00 -5.62 -2.02
N THR A 13 -1.61 -5.61 -0.75
CA THR A 13 -0.62 -4.68 -0.23
C THR A 13 0.48 -5.36 0.55
N PHE A 14 1.69 -4.79 0.44
CA PHE A 14 2.84 -5.17 1.25
C PHE A 14 3.37 -3.96 2.01
N ASP A 15 3.54 -4.13 3.30
CA ASP A 15 4.13 -3.12 4.16
C ASP A 15 5.63 -3.43 4.36
N ASP A 16 6.37 -2.41 4.81
CA ASP A 16 7.80 -2.43 5.12
C ASP A 16 8.79 -2.42 3.95
N SER A 17 10.07 -2.61 4.30
CA SER A 17 11.21 -2.50 3.41
C SER A 17 11.15 -3.51 2.26
N VAL A 18 11.47 -3.06 1.04
CA VAL A 18 11.63 -3.93 -0.14
C VAL A 18 13.11 -4.26 -0.31
N ASN A 19 13.49 -5.55 -0.27
CA ASN A 19 14.88 -5.98 -0.35
C ASN A 19 15.03 -7.45 -0.78
N ASP A 20 16.27 -7.96 -0.74
CA ASP A 20 16.59 -9.33 -1.17
C ASP A 20 15.82 -10.42 -0.40
N LEU A 21 15.35 -10.16 0.83
CA LEU A 21 14.59 -11.14 1.62
C LEU A 21 13.19 -11.40 1.05
N ASN A 22 12.57 -10.40 0.43
CA ASN A 22 11.21 -10.50 -0.10
C ASN A 22 11.14 -10.53 -1.63
N LYS A 23 12.26 -10.29 -2.32
CA LYS A 23 12.38 -10.38 -3.78
C LYS A 23 11.76 -11.65 -4.37
N GLN A 24 12.13 -12.82 -3.84
CA GLN A 24 11.66 -14.10 -4.38
C GLN A 24 10.14 -14.27 -4.21
N LEU A 25 9.58 -13.79 -3.10
CA LEU A 25 8.14 -13.77 -2.89
C LEU A 25 7.44 -12.93 -3.97
N TYR A 26 7.91 -11.70 -4.21
CA TYR A 26 7.30 -10.82 -5.19
C TYR A 26 7.41 -11.37 -6.62
N MET A 27 8.53 -11.99 -6.98
CA MET A 27 8.66 -12.71 -8.25
C MET A 27 7.64 -13.85 -8.38
N ASP A 28 7.45 -14.65 -7.32
CA ASP A 28 6.48 -15.75 -7.33
C ASP A 28 5.02 -15.29 -7.44
N LEU A 29 4.71 -14.10 -6.92
CA LEU A 29 3.36 -13.52 -6.97
C LEU A 29 3.08 -12.84 -8.31
N PHE A 30 4.02 -12.04 -8.82
CA PHE A 30 3.76 -11.09 -9.92
C PHE A 30 4.38 -11.50 -11.26
N GLU A 31 5.40 -12.35 -11.29
CA GLU A 31 6.11 -12.72 -12.52
C GLU A 31 5.70 -14.09 -13.08
N LYS A 32 4.62 -14.69 -12.56
CA LYS A 32 4.08 -15.99 -13.02
C LYS A 32 2.91 -15.89 -14.01
N GLY A 33 2.72 -14.73 -14.64
CA GLY A 33 1.72 -14.54 -15.71
C GLY A 33 0.27 -14.39 -15.25
N ARG A 34 0.04 -14.02 -13.98
CA ARG A 34 -1.31 -13.67 -13.48
C ARG A 34 -1.77 -12.36 -14.11
N VAL A 35 -2.95 -12.37 -14.70
CA VAL A 35 -3.53 -11.21 -15.39
C VAL A 35 -4.97 -10.96 -14.95
N ASN A 36 -5.36 -9.70 -14.93
CA ASN A 36 -6.76 -9.28 -14.81
C ASN A 36 -7.54 -9.58 -16.10
N PRO A 37 -8.88 -9.48 -16.10
CA PRO A 37 -9.72 -9.81 -17.26
C PRO A 37 -9.41 -9.04 -18.56
N ASN A 38 -8.76 -7.87 -18.49
CA ASN A 38 -8.28 -7.13 -19.66
C ASN A 38 -6.93 -7.61 -20.22
N GLY A 39 -6.34 -8.65 -19.63
CA GLY A 39 -5.03 -9.18 -20.02
C GLY A 39 -3.84 -8.43 -19.42
N CYS A 40 -4.06 -7.39 -18.62
CA CYS A 40 -2.97 -6.71 -17.92
C CYS A 40 -2.51 -7.50 -16.68
N PRO A 41 -1.22 -7.48 -16.34
CA PRO A 41 -0.73 -8.10 -15.11
C PRO A 41 -1.48 -7.61 -13.87
N ILE A 42 -1.68 -8.49 -12.89
CA ILE A 42 -2.19 -8.06 -11.59
C ILE A 42 -1.19 -7.11 -10.93
N THR A 43 -1.69 -6.16 -10.14
CA THR A 43 -0.84 -5.17 -9.46
C THR A 43 -1.11 -5.15 -7.98
N ALA A 44 -0.25 -4.45 -7.24
CA ALA A 44 -0.26 -4.38 -5.79
C ALA A 44 0.27 -3.01 -5.34
N THR A 45 -0.03 -2.66 -4.09
CA THR A 45 0.40 -1.42 -3.45
C THR A 45 1.47 -1.73 -2.40
N PHE A 46 2.64 -1.11 -2.50
CA PHE A 46 3.74 -1.29 -1.56
C PHE A 46 3.83 -0.04 -0.67
N TYR A 47 3.56 -0.20 0.62
CA TYR A 47 3.80 0.82 1.63
C TYR A 47 5.25 0.65 2.11
N VAL A 48 6.16 1.42 1.53
CA VAL A 48 7.60 1.22 1.70
C VAL A 48 8.14 2.09 2.84
N SER A 49 8.79 1.47 3.82
CA SER A 49 9.57 2.15 4.86
C SER A 49 11.04 2.35 4.41
N HIS A 50 11.73 3.37 4.90
CA HIS A 50 13.07 3.72 4.36
C HIS A 50 14.16 2.72 4.74
N GLU A 51 14.26 2.39 6.03
CA GLU A 51 15.40 1.61 6.52
C GLU A 51 15.41 0.21 5.87
N TRP A 52 16.60 -0.23 5.43
CA TRP A 52 16.82 -1.53 4.77
C TRP A 52 16.15 -1.71 3.40
N THR A 53 15.58 -0.67 2.81
CA THR A 53 15.03 -0.72 1.45
C THR A 53 16.13 -0.67 0.38
N ASP A 54 16.06 -1.61 -0.55
CA ASP A 54 16.77 -1.59 -1.82
C ASP A 54 15.93 -0.83 -2.86
N TYR A 55 16.29 0.43 -3.09
CA TYR A 55 15.56 1.30 -4.00
C TYR A 55 15.67 0.89 -5.48
N SER A 56 16.60 0.00 -5.84
CA SER A 56 16.59 -0.59 -7.18
C SER A 56 15.43 -1.56 -7.40
N GLN A 57 15.04 -2.28 -6.34
CA GLN A 57 13.91 -3.19 -6.37
C GLN A 57 12.58 -2.42 -6.32
N VAL A 58 12.52 -1.32 -5.56
CA VAL A 58 11.42 -0.34 -5.64
C VAL A 58 11.23 0.14 -7.07
N GLN A 59 12.32 0.52 -7.77
CA GLN A 59 12.25 0.95 -9.17
C GLN A 59 11.70 -0.16 -10.08
N ASN A 60 12.11 -1.41 -9.86
CA ASN A 60 11.62 -2.54 -10.65
C ASN A 60 10.12 -2.75 -10.47
N LEU A 61 9.67 -2.85 -9.22
CA LEU A 61 8.24 -3.01 -8.91
C LEU A 61 7.41 -1.87 -9.50
N TYR A 62 7.91 -0.65 -9.39
CA TYR A 62 7.25 0.52 -9.98
C TYR A 62 7.23 0.47 -11.52
N ALA A 63 8.32 0.06 -12.17
CA ALA A 63 8.39 -0.12 -13.63
C ALA A 63 7.36 -1.14 -14.13
N ASP A 64 7.06 -2.16 -13.33
CA ASP A 64 6.14 -3.25 -13.69
C ASP A 64 4.66 -2.90 -13.47
N GLY A 65 4.37 -1.73 -12.91
CA GLY A 65 3.00 -1.24 -12.74
C GLY A 65 2.51 -1.14 -11.30
N HIS A 66 3.25 -1.67 -10.33
CA HIS A 66 2.86 -1.59 -8.92
C HIS A 66 2.85 -0.14 -8.42
N GLU A 67 2.08 0.11 -7.37
CA GLU A 67 1.99 1.41 -6.70
C GLU A 67 2.98 1.47 -5.54
N MET A 68 3.73 2.56 -5.43
CA MET A 68 4.63 2.84 -4.31
C MET A 68 4.01 3.94 -3.44
N ALA A 69 3.81 3.62 -2.17
CA ALA A 69 3.22 4.50 -1.17
C ALA A 69 4.16 4.63 0.03
N SER A 70 3.97 5.70 0.81
CA SER A 70 4.82 5.99 1.96
C SER A 70 4.44 5.16 3.18
N HIS A 71 5.42 4.51 3.80
CA HIS A 71 5.30 3.89 5.13
C HIS A 71 6.26 4.52 6.14
N THR A 72 6.45 5.84 6.02
CA THR A 72 7.38 6.66 6.81
C THR A 72 8.86 6.36 6.57
N VAL A 73 9.72 7.25 7.08
CA VAL A 73 11.18 7.05 7.01
C VAL A 73 11.62 6.16 8.16
N SER A 74 11.22 6.49 9.39
CA SER A 74 11.75 5.83 10.59
C SER A 74 10.96 4.60 11.06
N HIS A 75 9.78 4.36 10.50
CA HIS A 75 8.86 3.29 10.94
C HIS A 75 8.55 3.34 12.45
N SER A 76 8.36 4.55 13.01
CA SER A 76 8.05 4.75 14.42
C SER A 76 6.57 5.09 14.67
N PHE A 77 6.09 4.86 15.89
CA PHE A 77 4.69 5.08 16.28
C PHE A 77 4.27 6.55 16.11
N GLY A 78 3.33 6.79 15.20
CA GLY A 78 2.96 8.13 14.74
C GLY A 78 1.97 8.90 15.63
N GLU A 79 1.32 8.23 16.59
CA GLU A 79 0.22 8.77 17.41
C GLU A 79 0.51 10.18 17.97
N GLN A 80 1.72 10.36 18.50
CA GLN A 80 2.15 11.57 19.21
C GLN A 80 2.94 12.55 18.34
N PHE A 81 3.05 12.30 17.03
CA PHE A 81 3.80 13.18 16.15
C PHE A 81 3.11 14.54 16.02
N SER A 82 3.93 15.59 15.98
CA SER A 82 3.47 16.88 15.47
C SER A 82 3.19 16.78 13.97
N GLN A 83 2.40 17.72 13.43
CA GLN A 83 2.21 17.80 11.98
C GLN A 83 3.55 17.89 11.23
N LYS A 84 4.50 18.71 11.74
CA LYS A 84 5.87 18.82 11.21
C LYS A 84 6.61 17.48 11.19
N LYS A 85 6.47 16.66 12.25
CA LYS A 85 7.08 15.34 12.29
C LYS A 85 6.41 14.38 11.29
N TRP A 86 5.07 14.40 11.19
CA TRP A 86 4.35 13.68 10.14
C TRP A 86 4.83 14.05 8.73
N THR A 87 5.07 15.34 8.45
CA THR A 87 5.59 15.78 7.14
C THR A 87 6.99 15.20 6.88
N ARG A 88 7.90 15.27 7.86
CA ARG A 88 9.26 14.72 7.75
C ARG A 88 9.29 13.21 7.54
N GLU A 89 8.32 12.51 8.10
CA GLU A 89 8.21 11.05 7.99
C GLU A 89 7.55 10.64 6.66
N VAL A 90 6.36 11.17 6.37
CA VAL A 90 5.53 10.68 5.27
C VAL A 90 5.89 11.36 3.95
N ALA A 91 5.93 12.69 3.93
CA ALA A 91 6.34 13.42 2.73
C ALA A 91 7.85 13.28 2.46
N GLY A 92 8.67 13.19 3.52
CA GLY A 92 10.09 12.87 3.39
C GLY A 92 10.31 11.52 2.71
N GLN A 93 9.58 10.48 3.10
CA GLN A 93 9.67 9.18 2.42
C GLN A 93 9.18 9.23 0.98
N ARG A 94 8.18 10.07 0.65
CA ARG A 94 7.79 10.33 -0.75
C ARG A 94 8.95 10.91 -1.56
N GLU A 95 9.69 11.87 -1.03
CA GLU A 95 10.86 12.44 -1.71
C GLU A 95 11.98 11.42 -1.86
N ILE A 96 12.23 10.57 -0.85
CA ILE A 96 13.24 9.51 -0.90
C ILE A 96 12.88 8.44 -1.95
N LEU A 97 11.62 7.99 -2.00
CA LEU A 97 11.11 7.09 -3.04
C LEU A 97 11.30 7.67 -4.43
N ALA A 98 11.07 8.98 -4.59
CA ALA A 98 11.26 9.63 -5.86
C ALA A 98 12.74 9.77 -6.25
N ALA A 99 13.56 10.29 -5.34
CA ALA A 99 14.96 10.60 -5.59
C ALA A 99 15.82 9.36 -5.79
N TYR A 100 15.54 8.26 -5.06
CA TYR A 100 16.39 7.08 -5.07
C TYR A 100 15.70 5.83 -5.63
N GLY A 101 14.37 5.76 -5.61
CA GLY A 101 13.59 4.66 -6.19
C GLY A 101 13.18 4.86 -7.64
N GLY A 102 13.46 6.04 -8.23
CA GLY A 102 13.03 6.38 -9.59
C GLY A 102 11.51 6.50 -9.75
N VAL A 103 10.76 6.52 -8.64
CA VAL A 103 9.32 6.73 -8.63
C VAL A 103 9.05 8.19 -8.99
N LYS A 104 7.98 8.46 -9.74
CA LYS A 104 7.59 9.86 -9.94
C LYS A 104 7.04 10.42 -8.64
N LEU A 105 7.42 11.65 -8.30
CA LEU A 105 7.00 12.27 -7.04
C LEU A 105 5.47 12.34 -6.95
N GLU A 106 4.81 12.68 -8.06
CA GLU A 106 3.36 12.75 -8.20
C GLU A 106 2.66 11.38 -8.19
N ASP A 107 3.40 10.29 -8.32
CA ASP A 107 2.87 8.93 -8.26
C ASP A 107 2.88 8.32 -6.85
N VAL A 108 3.60 8.91 -5.90
CA VAL A 108 3.52 8.53 -4.48
C VAL A 108 2.35 9.27 -3.82
N ARG A 109 1.16 8.67 -3.93
CA ARG A 109 -0.13 9.29 -3.57
C ARG A 109 -0.66 8.89 -2.20
N GLY A 110 -0.29 7.68 -1.78
CA GLY A 110 -0.80 7.05 -0.57
C GLY A 110 0.19 7.05 0.58
N MET A 111 -0.36 6.82 1.77
CA MET A 111 0.42 6.40 2.92
C MET A 111 -0.29 5.34 3.75
N ARG A 112 0.50 4.64 4.58
CA ARG A 112 0.02 3.83 5.70
C ARG A 112 0.88 4.12 6.92
N ALA A 113 0.28 4.29 8.09
CA ALA A 113 0.96 4.60 9.33
C ALA A 113 1.57 3.32 9.91
N PRO A 114 2.84 3.33 10.35
CA PRO A 114 3.45 2.21 11.07
C PRO A 114 2.56 1.75 12.23
N PHE A 115 2.40 0.43 12.36
CA PHE A 115 1.57 -0.21 13.39
C PHE A 115 0.09 0.20 13.36
N LEU A 116 -0.37 0.81 12.26
CA LEU A 116 -1.69 1.43 12.14
C LEU A 116 -1.94 2.51 13.21
N SER A 117 -0.85 3.08 13.74
CA SER A 117 -0.85 4.12 14.77
C SER A 117 -1.03 5.49 14.12
N ILE A 118 -2.29 5.82 13.83
CA ILE A 118 -2.68 7.09 13.22
C ILE A 118 -2.49 8.29 14.16
N GLY A 119 -2.30 9.49 13.60
CA GLY A 119 -2.02 10.71 14.35
C GLY A 119 -3.19 11.71 14.45
N GLY A 120 -4.43 11.23 14.29
CA GLY A 120 -5.64 12.05 14.29
C GLY A 120 -5.54 13.27 13.37
N ASN A 121 -6.12 14.39 13.81
CA ASN A 121 -6.13 15.63 13.02
C ASN A 121 -4.75 16.10 12.54
N LYS A 122 -3.66 15.83 13.27
CA LYS A 122 -2.32 16.25 12.88
C LYS A 122 -1.81 15.50 11.65
N MET A 123 -2.07 14.19 11.59
CA MET A 123 -1.72 13.34 10.45
C MET A 123 -2.54 13.73 9.21
N PHE A 124 -3.86 13.82 9.33
CA PHE A 124 -4.72 14.11 8.19
C PHE A 124 -4.59 15.56 7.69
N LYS A 125 -4.29 16.53 8.58
CA LYS A 125 -3.89 17.87 8.16
C LYS A 125 -2.58 17.85 7.37
N MET A 126 -1.60 17.05 7.77
CA MET A 126 -0.36 16.89 7.01
C MET A 126 -0.64 16.32 5.61
N LEU A 127 -1.50 15.30 5.49
CA LEU A 127 -1.86 14.72 4.19
C LEU A 127 -2.50 15.74 3.26
N TYR A 128 -3.45 16.50 3.80
CA TYR A 128 -4.10 17.59 3.07
C TYR A 128 -3.10 18.66 2.61
N ASP A 129 -2.32 19.22 3.54
CA ASP A 129 -1.36 20.29 3.25
C ASP A 129 -0.22 19.82 2.30
N SER A 130 0.13 18.53 2.35
CA SER A 130 1.22 17.94 1.55
C SER A 130 0.71 17.31 0.24
N ASN A 131 -0.55 17.50 -0.11
CA ASN A 131 -1.18 16.99 -1.33
C ASN A 131 -1.04 15.46 -1.51
N PHE A 132 -1.25 14.70 -0.42
CA PHE A 132 -1.48 13.26 -0.50
C PHE A 132 -2.93 13.00 -0.90
N THR A 133 -3.15 11.93 -1.67
CA THR A 133 -4.49 11.58 -2.14
C THR A 133 -5.25 10.77 -1.11
N TYR A 134 -4.59 9.84 -0.44
CA TYR A 134 -5.27 8.91 0.45
C TYR A 134 -4.42 8.41 1.62
N ASP A 135 -5.10 8.03 2.70
CA ASP A 135 -4.60 7.18 3.77
C ASP A 135 -5.21 5.77 3.66
N SER A 136 -4.48 4.77 4.15
CA SER A 136 -5.01 3.41 4.36
C SER A 136 -4.49 2.88 5.69
N SER A 137 -4.82 3.59 6.77
CA SER A 137 -4.33 3.25 8.11
C SER A 137 -5.44 2.99 9.11
N MET A 138 -6.71 3.25 8.78
CA MET A 138 -7.82 3.10 9.73
C MET A 138 -8.48 1.72 9.58
N PRO A 139 -8.32 0.82 10.58
CA PRO A 139 -9.17 -0.34 10.67
C PRO A 139 -10.61 0.09 10.86
N VAL A 140 -11.49 -0.53 10.09
CA VAL A 140 -12.92 -0.46 10.34
C VAL A 140 -13.38 -1.84 10.76
N TYR A 141 -14.38 -1.89 11.64
CA TYR A 141 -14.99 -3.18 11.97
C TYR A 141 -15.38 -3.92 10.70
N GLU A 142 -15.57 -5.22 10.84
CA GLU A 142 -15.79 -6.08 9.70
C GLU A 142 -17.05 -5.66 8.90
N ASN A 143 -18.01 -4.99 9.55
CA ASN A 143 -19.26 -4.40 9.03
C ASN A 143 -20.11 -5.37 8.17
N ARG A 144 -21.44 -5.19 8.18
CA ARG A 144 -22.33 -5.96 7.28
C ARG A 144 -23.33 -4.99 6.64
N PRO A 145 -23.07 -4.49 5.42
CA PRO A 145 -21.98 -4.88 4.50
C PRO A 145 -20.62 -4.21 4.78
N PRO A 146 -19.50 -4.71 4.21
CA PRO A 146 -18.17 -4.09 4.32
C PRO A 146 -18.10 -2.64 3.81
N SER A 147 -17.12 -1.88 4.33
CA SER A 147 -16.98 -0.45 3.99
C SER A 147 -16.32 -0.22 2.63
N TRP A 148 -16.89 0.68 1.83
CA TRP A 148 -16.19 1.27 0.68
C TRP A 148 -15.22 2.39 1.11
N PRO A 149 -14.22 2.74 0.29
CA PRO A 149 -13.46 3.97 0.44
C PRO A 149 -14.35 5.20 0.48
N TYR A 150 -13.94 6.21 1.24
CA TYR A 150 -14.71 7.43 1.44
C TYR A 150 -13.76 8.62 1.59
N THR A 151 -14.26 9.84 1.39
CA THR A 151 -13.48 11.05 1.60
C THR A 151 -13.65 11.59 3.01
N LEU A 152 -12.65 12.31 3.49
CA LEU A 152 -12.69 13.07 4.75
C LEU A 152 -13.29 14.47 4.54
N ASP A 153 -14.14 14.66 3.52
CA ASP A 153 -14.97 15.86 3.38
C ASP A 153 -15.92 15.99 4.58
N TYR A 154 -16.37 14.85 5.11
CA TYR A 154 -17.33 14.74 6.20
C TYR A 154 -16.80 13.89 7.36
N LYS A 155 -17.53 13.90 8.48
CA LYS A 155 -17.23 13.09 9.66
C LYS A 155 -17.21 11.59 9.29
N ILE A 156 -16.24 10.85 9.84
CA ILE A 156 -16.23 9.38 9.76
C ILE A 156 -17.54 8.78 10.27
N PHE A 157 -18.03 7.73 9.61
CA PHE A 157 -19.31 7.08 9.90
C PHE A 157 -19.16 5.77 10.70
N HIS A 158 -17.95 5.45 11.14
CA HIS A 158 -17.64 4.25 11.92
C HIS A 158 -16.85 4.62 13.18
N ASP A 159 -16.75 3.67 14.09
CA ASP A 159 -15.99 3.81 15.33
C ASP A 159 -14.49 3.95 15.05
N CYS A 160 -13.81 4.69 15.92
CA CYS A 160 -12.37 4.82 15.89
C CYS A 160 -11.72 3.62 16.58
N MET A 161 -11.30 2.63 15.79
CA MET A 161 -10.72 1.39 16.32
C MET A 161 -9.37 1.59 17.01
N ILE A 162 -8.54 2.46 16.45
CA ILE A 162 -7.22 2.81 17.00
C ILE A 162 -7.18 4.34 17.13
N PRO A 163 -7.44 4.90 18.33
CA PRO A 163 -7.40 6.34 18.52
C PRO A 163 -5.96 6.89 18.46
N PRO A 164 -5.78 8.18 18.07
CA PRO A 164 -6.82 9.17 17.73
C PRO A 164 -7.19 9.20 16.24
N CYS A 165 -8.49 9.22 15.92
CA CYS A 165 -9.01 9.42 14.56
C CYS A 165 -9.21 10.91 14.21
N PRO A 166 -9.31 11.27 12.91
CA PRO A 166 -9.62 12.64 12.52
C PRO A 166 -11.03 13.04 12.96
N THR A 167 -11.17 14.27 13.45
CA THR A 167 -12.47 14.85 13.86
C THR A 167 -12.82 16.12 13.09
N LYS A 168 -11.93 16.57 12.22
CA LYS A 168 -12.12 17.70 11.28
C LYS A 168 -12.22 17.17 9.85
N SER A 169 -12.75 18.01 8.97
CA SER A 169 -12.78 17.75 7.53
C SER A 169 -11.44 18.07 6.88
N TYR A 170 -11.01 17.19 5.96
CA TYR A 170 -9.85 17.36 5.09
C TYR A 170 -10.29 17.07 3.65
N PRO A 171 -10.90 18.08 2.98
CA PRO A 171 -11.60 17.82 1.74
C PRO A 171 -10.72 17.21 0.64
N GLY A 172 -11.25 16.21 -0.06
CA GLY A 172 -10.55 15.49 -1.12
C GLY A 172 -9.51 14.46 -0.67
N VAL A 173 -9.15 14.38 0.62
CA VAL A 173 -8.34 13.27 1.16
C VAL A 173 -9.24 12.05 1.29
N TRP A 174 -8.82 10.93 0.70
CA TRP A 174 -9.52 9.66 0.79
C TRP A 174 -9.01 8.82 1.96
N GLU A 175 -9.92 8.09 2.59
CA GLU A 175 -9.59 6.91 3.37
C GLU A 175 -9.88 5.66 2.52
N VAL A 176 -8.89 4.77 2.42
CA VAL A 176 -9.08 3.38 1.97
C VAL A 176 -9.12 2.50 3.23
N PRO A 177 -10.33 2.25 3.77
CA PRO A 177 -10.47 1.65 5.09
C PRO A 177 -10.00 0.20 5.11
N MET A 178 -9.32 -0.18 6.19
CA MET A 178 -8.88 -1.55 6.41
C MET A 178 -10.00 -2.35 7.08
N VAL A 179 -10.93 -2.88 6.29
CA VAL A 179 -12.02 -3.72 6.80
C VAL A 179 -11.43 -4.95 7.49
N MET A 180 -11.71 -5.09 8.80
CA MET A 180 -11.20 -6.21 9.58
C MET A 180 -11.71 -7.55 9.04
N TRP A 181 -10.79 -8.51 9.02
CA TRP A 181 -11.07 -9.90 8.73
C TRP A 181 -11.63 -10.60 9.96
N GLN A 182 -12.31 -11.71 9.72
CA GLN A 182 -12.63 -12.67 10.75
C GLN A 182 -11.86 -13.97 10.50
N ASP A 183 -11.00 -14.35 11.44
CA ASP A 183 -10.27 -15.61 11.38
C ASP A 183 -11.21 -16.83 11.51
N LEU A 184 -10.66 -18.04 11.42
CA LEU A 184 -11.45 -19.27 11.51
C LEU A 184 -12.02 -19.54 12.92
N ASN A 185 -11.45 -18.91 13.95
CA ASN A 185 -11.88 -19.02 15.35
C ASN A 185 -12.88 -17.91 15.75
N GLY A 186 -13.17 -16.97 14.84
CA GLY A 186 -14.07 -15.85 15.09
C GLY A 186 -13.37 -14.57 15.58
N GLY A 187 -12.04 -14.59 15.76
CA GLY A 187 -11.23 -13.43 16.09
C GLY A 187 -11.17 -12.42 14.95
N ARG A 188 -10.89 -11.15 15.30
CA ARG A 188 -10.84 -10.03 14.36
C ARG A 188 -9.40 -9.55 14.18
N CYS A 189 -9.04 -9.22 12.95
CA CYS A 189 -7.68 -8.81 12.59
C CYS A 189 -7.70 -7.81 11.43
N SER A 190 -6.88 -6.77 11.49
CA SER A 190 -6.79 -5.75 10.42
C SER A 190 -5.86 -6.17 9.28
N MET A 191 -4.90 -7.05 9.56
CA MET A 191 -3.93 -7.56 8.60
C MET A 191 -3.96 -9.09 8.62
N GLY A 192 -3.68 -9.72 7.48
CA GLY A 192 -3.82 -11.17 7.34
C GLY A 192 -2.88 -11.97 8.24
N ASP A 193 -1.72 -11.39 8.55
CA ASP A 193 -0.70 -11.96 9.43
C ASP A 193 -0.92 -11.69 10.93
N ALA A 194 -1.86 -10.79 11.26
CA ALA A 194 -2.33 -10.54 12.62
C ALA A 194 -3.52 -11.44 13.01
N CYS A 195 -4.05 -12.23 12.08
CA CYS A 195 -5.10 -13.21 12.34
C CYS A 195 -4.54 -14.47 13.04
N ALA A 196 -5.42 -15.26 13.67
CA ALA A 196 -5.03 -16.60 14.09
C ALA A 196 -4.67 -17.47 12.87
N ASN A 197 -3.38 -17.74 12.70
CA ASN A 197 -2.86 -18.45 11.54
C ASN A 197 -3.35 -19.90 11.49
N PRO A 198 -3.96 -20.35 10.38
CA PRO A 198 -4.29 -21.75 10.18
C PRO A 198 -3.02 -22.62 10.13
N PRO A 199 -3.09 -23.89 10.57
CA PRO A 199 -1.90 -24.75 10.67
C PRO A 199 -1.42 -25.34 9.33
N ASP A 200 -2.22 -25.21 8.27
CA ASP A 200 -1.98 -25.80 6.95
C ASP A 200 -2.50 -24.91 5.81
N ALA A 201 -2.12 -25.26 4.58
CA ALA A 201 -2.45 -24.48 3.39
C ALA A 201 -3.96 -24.45 3.09
N GLU A 202 -4.69 -25.54 3.38
CA GLU A 202 -6.14 -25.62 3.19
C GLU A 202 -6.87 -24.65 4.13
N GLY A 203 -6.46 -24.58 5.39
CA GLY A 203 -6.96 -23.64 6.37
C GLY A 203 -6.69 -22.19 5.96
N VAL A 204 -5.52 -21.91 5.38
CA VAL A 204 -5.21 -20.59 4.80
C VAL A 204 -6.19 -20.23 3.68
N VAL A 205 -6.39 -21.12 2.70
CA VAL A 205 -7.37 -20.91 1.61
C VAL A 205 -8.76 -20.67 2.18
N LYS A 206 -9.19 -21.48 3.15
CA LYS A 206 -10.50 -21.37 3.79
C LYS A 206 -10.68 -20.02 4.50
N MET A 207 -9.66 -19.55 5.23
CA MET A 207 -9.71 -18.26 5.91
C MET A 207 -9.81 -17.09 4.91
N LEU A 208 -9.06 -17.16 3.81
CA LEU A 208 -9.06 -16.13 2.77
C LEU A 208 -10.38 -16.11 2.00
N MET A 209 -10.86 -17.27 1.55
CA MET A 209 -12.14 -17.40 0.86
C MET A 209 -13.31 -16.93 1.73
N LYS A 210 -13.32 -17.30 3.03
CA LYS A 210 -14.32 -16.81 3.99
C LYS A 210 -14.41 -15.28 4.00
N ASN A 211 -13.30 -14.57 3.97
CA ASN A 211 -13.29 -13.11 4.00
C ASN A 211 -13.56 -12.49 2.62
N PHE A 212 -13.07 -13.09 1.54
CA PHE A 212 -13.40 -12.70 0.18
C PHE A 212 -14.92 -12.77 -0.10
N GLU A 213 -15.56 -13.88 0.26
CA GLU A 213 -17.00 -14.10 0.04
C GLU A 213 -17.87 -13.06 0.74
N ARG A 214 -17.45 -12.57 1.91
CA ARG A 214 -18.16 -11.50 2.63
C ARG A 214 -18.26 -10.21 1.82
N HIS A 215 -17.24 -9.89 1.02
CA HIS A 215 -17.25 -8.76 0.11
C HIS A 215 -18.01 -9.11 -1.18
N TYR A 216 -17.67 -10.25 -1.78
CA TYR A 216 -18.14 -10.69 -3.08
C TYR A 216 -19.66 -10.90 -3.16
N THR A 217 -20.25 -11.42 -2.09
CA THR A 217 -21.69 -11.76 -2.02
C THR A 217 -22.57 -10.66 -1.43
N THR A 218 -21.99 -9.52 -1.02
CA THR A 218 -22.75 -8.42 -0.42
C THR A 218 -22.73 -7.16 -1.29
N ASN A 219 -21.95 -6.13 -0.96
CA ASN A 219 -21.91 -4.86 -1.69
C ASN A 219 -20.67 -4.71 -2.58
N ARG A 220 -19.83 -5.75 -2.69
CA ARG A 220 -18.57 -5.77 -3.46
C ARG A 220 -17.59 -4.65 -3.12
N ALA A 221 -17.62 -4.15 -1.88
CA ALA A 221 -16.57 -3.26 -1.41
C ALA A 221 -15.18 -3.89 -1.61
N PRO A 222 -14.12 -3.10 -1.87
CA PRO A 222 -12.79 -3.64 -2.11
C PRO A 222 -12.35 -4.59 -0.99
N PHE A 223 -11.89 -5.78 -1.36
CA PHE A 223 -11.37 -6.76 -0.42
C PHE A 223 -9.86 -6.54 -0.26
N GLY A 224 -9.43 -6.12 0.93
CA GLY A 224 -8.03 -5.84 1.22
C GLY A 224 -7.26 -7.05 1.72
N LEU A 225 -6.14 -7.34 1.08
CA LEU A 225 -5.13 -8.35 1.43
C LEU A 225 -3.87 -7.62 1.91
N TYR A 226 -3.79 -7.35 3.21
CA TYR A 226 -2.71 -6.56 3.82
C TYR A 226 -1.71 -7.46 4.54
N TYR A 227 -0.44 -7.43 4.16
CA TYR A 227 0.57 -8.36 4.67
C TYR A 227 1.95 -7.73 4.87
N HIS A 228 2.70 -8.27 5.82
CA HIS A 228 4.16 -8.21 5.81
C HIS A 228 4.73 -9.42 5.07
N ALA A 229 5.81 -9.22 4.30
CA ALA A 229 6.43 -10.30 3.53
C ALA A 229 6.92 -11.47 4.42
N ALA A 230 7.24 -11.20 5.69
CA ALA A 230 7.69 -12.20 6.65
C ALA A 230 6.65 -13.30 6.91
N TRP A 231 5.34 -13.03 6.75
CA TRP A 231 4.31 -14.05 6.94
C TRP A 231 4.44 -15.22 5.95
N PHE A 232 5.00 -14.95 4.77
CA PHE A 232 5.19 -15.92 3.68
C PHE A 232 6.46 -16.77 3.83
N THR A 233 7.26 -16.59 4.89
CA THR A 233 8.39 -17.49 5.15
C THR A 233 7.94 -18.87 5.61
N GLN A 234 6.69 -19.00 6.08
CA GLN A 234 6.09 -20.30 6.35
C GLN A 234 5.58 -20.93 5.06
N PRO A 235 6.04 -22.14 4.67
CA PRO A 235 5.70 -22.72 3.37
C PRO A 235 4.19 -22.87 3.13
N HIS A 236 3.44 -23.34 4.12
CA HIS A 236 2.00 -23.56 4.00
C HIS A 236 1.19 -22.25 3.90
N HIS A 237 1.66 -21.15 4.51
CA HIS A 237 1.08 -19.82 4.31
C HIS A 237 1.18 -19.39 2.84
N LYS A 238 2.37 -19.50 2.26
CA LYS A 238 2.63 -19.13 0.87
C LYS A 238 1.85 -20.02 -0.10
N GLU A 239 1.86 -21.33 0.13
CA GLU A 239 1.11 -22.30 -0.67
C GLU A 239 -0.39 -21.99 -0.67
N GLY A 240 -1.00 -21.86 0.51
CA GLY A 240 -2.43 -21.56 0.63
C GLY A 240 -2.81 -20.20 0.08
N PHE A 241 -1.97 -19.18 0.27
CA PHE A 241 -2.21 -17.86 -0.31
C PHE A 241 -2.14 -17.88 -1.84
N ILE A 242 -1.16 -18.57 -2.43
CA ILE A 242 -1.06 -18.70 -3.89
C ILE A 242 -2.28 -19.45 -4.44
N ALA A 243 -2.71 -20.54 -3.79
CA ALA A 243 -3.90 -21.28 -4.20
C ALA A 243 -5.17 -20.41 -4.16
N PHE A 244 -5.33 -19.60 -3.10
CA PHE A 244 -6.41 -18.62 -3.02
C PHE A 244 -6.32 -17.56 -4.13
N LEU A 245 -5.14 -16.97 -4.32
CA LEU A 245 -4.92 -15.91 -5.31
C LEU A 245 -5.23 -16.39 -6.72
N ASP A 246 -4.80 -17.61 -7.07
CA ASP A 246 -5.07 -18.25 -8.36
C ASP A 246 -6.57 -18.52 -8.55
N ALA A 247 -7.26 -18.97 -7.50
CA ALA A 247 -8.70 -19.22 -7.55
C ALA A 247 -9.49 -17.94 -7.84
N ILE A 248 -9.20 -16.83 -7.14
CA ILE A 248 -9.90 -15.56 -7.38
C ILE A 248 -9.47 -14.89 -8.69
N ASN A 249 -8.22 -15.07 -9.14
CA ASN A 249 -7.74 -14.51 -10.41
C ASN A 249 -8.39 -15.17 -11.64
N ALA A 250 -8.85 -16.42 -11.51
CA ALA A 250 -9.60 -17.10 -12.55
C ALA A 250 -11.03 -16.54 -12.76
N MET A 251 -11.57 -15.80 -11.78
CA MET A 251 -12.91 -15.22 -11.84
C MET A 251 -12.96 -13.99 -12.76
N LYS A 252 -13.93 -13.94 -13.69
CA LYS A 252 -13.97 -12.92 -14.75
C LYS A 252 -14.41 -11.53 -14.30
N ASP A 253 -14.97 -11.42 -13.09
CA ASP A 253 -15.44 -10.18 -12.48
C ASP A 253 -14.60 -9.74 -11.27
N VAL A 254 -13.48 -10.43 -11.00
CA VAL A 254 -12.50 -10.05 -9.97
C VAL A 254 -11.32 -9.29 -10.60
N TRP A 255 -10.93 -8.20 -9.95
CA TRP A 255 -9.87 -7.30 -10.41
C TRP A 255 -8.88 -7.03 -9.28
N ILE A 256 -7.63 -7.48 -9.47
CA ILE A 256 -6.54 -7.31 -8.51
C ILE A 256 -5.70 -6.12 -8.95
N VAL A 257 -5.92 -4.99 -8.31
CA VAL A 257 -5.43 -3.67 -8.73
C VAL A 257 -4.81 -2.90 -7.55
N THR A 258 -4.09 -1.83 -7.86
CA THR A 258 -3.53 -0.91 -6.86
C THR A 258 -4.63 -0.11 -6.13
N ASN A 259 -4.28 0.49 -4.99
CA ASN A 259 -5.20 1.33 -4.24
C ASN A 259 -5.60 2.57 -5.05
N TRP A 260 -4.64 3.18 -5.75
CA TRP A 260 -4.92 4.32 -6.61
C TRP A 260 -5.89 3.96 -7.74
N GLN A 261 -5.69 2.82 -8.41
CA GLN A 261 -6.62 2.35 -9.44
C GLN A 261 -8.02 2.14 -8.89
N ALA A 262 -8.15 1.52 -7.71
CA ALA A 262 -9.45 1.34 -7.06
C ALA A 262 -10.13 2.69 -6.76
N LEU A 263 -9.39 3.69 -6.27
CA LEU A 263 -9.93 5.03 -6.06
C LEU A 263 -10.33 5.71 -7.38
N GLN A 264 -9.60 5.51 -8.46
CA GLN A 264 -10.00 5.99 -9.79
C GLN A 264 -11.33 5.37 -10.24
N TRP A 265 -11.55 4.08 -9.95
CA TRP A 265 -12.85 3.43 -10.20
C TRP A 265 -13.95 4.00 -9.30
N VAL A 266 -13.70 4.24 -8.02
CA VAL A 266 -14.70 4.84 -7.11
C VAL A 266 -15.11 6.25 -7.58
N ARG A 267 -14.16 7.00 -8.16
CA ARG A 267 -14.41 8.35 -8.73
C ARG A 267 -15.18 8.32 -10.06
N ASP A 268 -15.02 7.27 -10.85
CA ASP A 268 -15.74 7.06 -12.12
C ASP A 268 -16.24 5.61 -12.25
N PRO A 269 -17.31 5.24 -11.52
CA PRO A 269 -17.78 3.87 -11.43
C PRO A 269 -18.13 3.30 -12.81
N THR A 270 -17.32 2.36 -13.27
CA THR A 270 -17.46 1.72 -14.57
C THR A 270 -17.97 0.29 -14.41
N PRO A 271 -19.10 -0.10 -15.03
CA PRO A 271 -19.64 -1.45 -14.90
C PRO A 271 -18.69 -2.50 -15.52
N ILE A 272 -18.73 -3.74 -15.00
CA ILE A 272 -17.89 -4.87 -15.46
C ILE A 272 -17.86 -5.00 -17.00
N SER A 273 -19.00 -4.83 -17.66
CA SER A 273 -19.12 -4.95 -19.13
C SER A 273 -18.24 -3.98 -19.93
N ARG A 274 -17.81 -2.86 -19.33
CA ARG A 274 -16.94 -1.85 -19.97
C ARG A 274 -15.54 -1.79 -19.37
N LEU A 275 -15.30 -2.54 -18.29
CA LEU A 275 -14.10 -2.42 -17.47
C LEU A 275 -12.82 -2.85 -18.20
N ASN A 276 -12.94 -3.73 -19.20
CA ASN A 276 -11.82 -4.10 -20.08
C ASN A 276 -11.20 -2.91 -20.83
N SER A 277 -11.98 -1.84 -21.06
CA SER A 277 -11.54 -0.60 -21.74
C SER A 277 -11.31 0.57 -20.78
N PHE A 278 -11.52 0.36 -19.47
CA PHE A 278 -11.36 1.41 -18.46
C PHE A 278 -9.90 1.82 -18.37
N GLN A 279 -9.61 3.06 -18.76
CA GLN A 279 -8.23 3.56 -18.94
C GLN A 279 -7.37 3.41 -17.68
N PRO A 280 -7.86 3.72 -16.46
CA PRO A 280 -7.07 3.53 -15.23
C PRO A 280 -6.60 2.09 -14.99
N PHE A 281 -7.32 1.08 -15.49
CA PHE A 281 -6.97 -0.33 -15.31
C PHE A 281 -6.06 -0.88 -16.42
N GLN A 282 -5.70 -0.06 -17.40
CA GLN A 282 -4.77 -0.45 -18.46
C GLN A 282 -3.31 -0.41 -17.96
N CYS A 283 -2.47 -1.24 -18.56
CA CYS A 283 -1.08 -1.45 -18.18
C CYS A 283 -0.09 -0.68 -19.08
N ASN A 284 -0.43 0.56 -19.44
CA ASN A 284 0.48 1.44 -20.18
C ASN A 284 1.40 2.20 -19.23
N TYR A 285 2.64 1.74 -19.10
CA TYR A 285 3.65 2.32 -18.21
C TYR A 285 4.79 3.04 -18.95
N ALA A 286 4.58 3.47 -20.20
CA ALA A 286 5.63 4.08 -21.03
C ALA A 286 6.31 5.30 -20.39
N GLY A 287 5.63 5.98 -19.46
CA GLY A 287 6.19 7.12 -18.72
C GLY A 287 6.99 6.75 -17.46
N ARG A 288 7.04 5.48 -17.04
CA ARG A 288 7.77 5.01 -15.86
C ARG A 288 9.23 4.68 -16.21
N PRO A 289 10.19 4.68 -15.26
CA PRO A 289 11.54 4.25 -15.53
C PRO A 289 11.56 2.78 -15.96
N LYS A 290 12.62 2.37 -16.68
CA LYS A 290 12.87 0.96 -16.93
C LYS A 290 13.33 0.26 -15.65
N ARG A 291 13.20 -1.07 -15.61
CA ARG A 291 13.84 -1.91 -14.57
C ARG A 291 15.33 -1.57 -14.43
N CYS A 292 15.78 -1.44 -13.18
CA CYS A 292 17.15 -1.31 -12.76
C CYS A 292 17.84 -2.69 -12.74
N ASN A 293 18.76 -2.92 -13.69
CA ASN A 293 19.53 -4.15 -13.78
C ASN A 293 20.91 -4.07 -13.12
N ASN A 294 21.46 -2.87 -12.96
CA ASN A 294 22.81 -2.63 -12.44
C ASN A 294 22.77 -1.59 -11.31
N PRO A 295 22.33 -1.97 -10.09
CA PRO A 295 22.25 -1.05 -8.97
C PRO A 295 23.64 -0.66 -8.44
N LYS A 296 23.78 0.59 -8.03
CA LYS A 296 24.94 1.07 -7.25
C LYS A 296 24.72 0.73 -5.79
N VAL A 297 25.82 0.43 -5.08
CA VAL A 297 25.82 0.33 -3.61
C VAL A 297 26.45 1.61 -3.06
N CYS A 298 25.64 2.41 -2.37
CA CYS A 298 26.06 3.65 -1.75
C CYS A 298 26.49 3.38 -0.29
N ASN A 299 27.73 3.73 0.05
CA ASN A 299 28.26 3.65 1.41
C ASN A 299 28.07 4.99 2.09
N LEU A 300 27.07 5.08 2.97
CA LEU A 300 26.55 6.34 3.48
C LEU A 300 26.74 6.43 4.99
N TRP A 301 27.24 7.57 5.48
CA TRP A 301 27.38 7.77 6.92
C TRP A 301 26.03 8.10 7.58
N HIS A 302 25.72 7.45 8.69
CA HIS A 302 24.54 7.74 9.51
C HIS A 302 24.83 7.55 11.00
N LYS A 303 24.70 8.63 11.78
CA LYS A 303 24.96 8.65 13.24
C LYS A 303 26.32 8.02 13.56
N SER A 304 26.32 6.81 14.10
CA SER A 304 27.48 6.09 14.62
C SER A 304 28.09 5.09 13.64
N GLY A 305 27.62 4.99 12.39
CA GLY A 305 28.21 4.04 11.45
C GLY A 305 27.78 4.19 9.99
N VAL A 306 28.36 3.33 9.16
CA VAL A 306 28.04 3.24 7.73
C VAL A 306 26.74 2.44 7.54
N ARG A 307 25.90 2.93 6.65
CA ARG A 307 24.71 2.28 6.12
C ARG A 307 24.87 2.07 4.62
N TYR A 308 24.37 0.96 4.13
CA TYR A 308 24.38 0.63 2.71
C TYR A 308 23.01 0.93 2.12
N MET A 309 22.97 1.64 1.00
CA MET A 309 21.74 1.87 0.24
C MET A 309 21.97 1.50 -1.22
N ARG A 310 21.06 0.71 -1.79
CA ARG A 310 21.12 0.33 -3.21
C ARG A 310 20.17 1.17 -4.03
N THR A 311 20.62 1.67 -5.17
CA THR A 311 19.80 2.49 -6.08
C THR A 311 20.39 2.51 -7.50
N CYS A 312 19.54 2.73 -8.51
CA CYS A 312 19.98 3.08 -9.87
C CYS A 312 20.26 4.57 -10.07
N GLN A 313 19.91 5.40 -9.08
CA GLN A 313 20.06 6.85 -9.10
C GLN A 313 21.48 7.25 -8.61
N PRO A 314 21.85 8.54 -8.69
CA PRO A 314 23.07 9.01 -8.03
C PRO A 314 23.06 8.73 -6.53
N CYS A 315 24.19 8.30 -5.97
CA CYS A 315 24.32 8.14 -4.53
C CYS A 315 24.24 9.50 -3.83
N PRO A 316 23.49 9.63 -2.72
CA PRO A 316 23.53 10.84 -1.91
C PRO A 316 24.84 10.95 -1.13
N ASP A 317 25.12 12.13 -0.59
CA ASP A 317 26.31 12.39 0.22
C ASP A 317 26.18 11.87 1.67
N ILE A 318 24.95 11.63 2.12
CA ILE A 318 24.60 11.14 3.47
C ILE A 318 23.52 10.07 3.37
N TYR A 319 23.34 9.29 4.43
CA TYR A 319 22.18 8.40 4.51
C TYR A 319 20.90 9.23 4.69
N PRO A 320 19.91 9.12 3.78
CA PRO A 320 18.65 9.83 3.92
C PRO A 320 17.99 9.51 5.27
N TRP A 321 17.50 10.54 5.96
CA TRP A 321 16.75 10.34 7.20
C TRP A 321 15.72 11.44 7.42
N THR A 322 14.93 11.32 8.48
CA THR A 322 13.89 12.27 8.87
C THR A 322 14.46 13.68 9.01
N GLY A 323 13.98 14.63 8.19
CA GLY A 323 14.45 16.02 8.20
C GLY A 323 15.87 16.23 7.65
N LYS A 324 16.46 15.20 7.02
CA LYS A 324 17.73 15.30 6.30
C LYS A 324 17.81 14.20 5.23
N SER A 325 17.02 14.36 4.17
CA SER A 325 16.87 13.36 3.09
C SER A 325 18.09 13.25 2.17
N GLY A 326 19.04 14.19 2.24
CA GLY A 326 20.18 14.26 1.33
C GLY A 326 19.81 14.77 -0.08
N ILE A 327 18.58 15.26 -0.28
CA ILE A 327 18.07 15.77 -1.54
C ILE A 327 18.26 17.30 -1.56
N ARG A 328 19.06 17.82 -2.51
CA ARG A 328 19.41 19.26 -2.58
C ARG A 328 18.20 20.18 -2.68
N SER A 329 17.15 19.76 -3.38
CA SER A 329 15.92 20.53 -3.60
C SER A 329 14.73 19.96 -2.80
N SER A 330 14.99 19.32 -1.66
CA SER A 330 13.93 18.80 -0.78
C SER A 330 13.03 19.94 -0.32
N ARG A 331 11.72 19.83 -0.56
CA ARG A 331 10.76 20.78 0.02
C ARG A 331 10.57 20.50 1.50
N VAL A 332 10.61 19.23 1.89
CA VAL A 332 10.42 18.81 3.28
C VAL A 332 11.56 19.26 4.19
N ASP A 333 12.80 19.26 3.69
CA ASP A 333 13.97 19.72 4.45
C ASP A 333 14.12 21.25 4.40
N ASN A 334 13.75 21.89 3.28
CA ASN A 334 13.96 23.34 3.07
C ASN A 334 12.77 24.23 3.50
N ASP A 335 11.52 23.79 3.37
CA ASP A 335 10.31 24.63 3.65
C ASP A 335 10.02 24.77 5.15
N ILE A 336 11.00 24.51 6.04
CA ILE A 336 10.77 24.56 7.48
C ILE A 336 11.89 25.21 8.29
N GLU A 337 12.57 26.20 7.70
CA GLU A 337 13.09 27.35 8.45
C GLU A 337 11.98 28.40 8.61
N GLU A 338 11.10 28.17 9.59
CA GLU A 338 10.42 29.18 10.44
C GLU A 338 9.81 28.47 11.66
#